data_AF-A0A101XJJ4-F1
#
_entry.id   AF-A0A101XJJ4-F1
#
_cell.length_a   1.000
_cell.length_b   1.000
_cell.length_c   1.000
_cell.angle_alpha   90.00
_cell.angle_beta   90.00
_cell.angle_gamma   90.00
#
_symmetry.space_group_name_H-M   'P 1'
#
loop_
_entity.id
_entity.type
_entity.pdbx_description
1 polymer ?
#
loop_
_entity_poly.entity_id
_entity_poly.type
_entity_poly.pdbx_seq_one_letter_code
_entity_poly.pdbx_strand_id
1 'polypeptide(L)'
;MNLSQLFEEVSQLRLDVDGEALSGLSNEAPRLAEEACRDIGIDCVNLMTELLRRAGRGPIDSNYWKYMAYVDLMLAPRPINSQILLVIWSRILTAASRLGCRAVSELGKLATASMLLAMNIYMAVFSESTGANWDLMDTIVDSATNELIT
;
A
#
# COMPACT_ATOMS: atom_id res chain seq x y z
N MET A 1 15.22 5.47 -14.74
CA MET A 1 14.21 4.39 -14.63
C MET A 1 12.85 5.04 -14.67
N ASN A 2 11.92 4.59 -15.54
CA ASN A 2 10.56 5.12 -15.54
C ASN A 2 9.68 4.37 -14.50
N LEU A 3 8.62 5.00 -14.00
CA LEU A 3 7.79 4.46 -12.92
C LEU A 3 7.13 3.11 -13.30
N SER A 4 6.76 2.96 -14.58
CA SER A 4 6.20 1.71 -15.12
C SER A 4 7.16 0.52 -15.03
N GLN A 5 8.44 0.74 -15.33
CA GLN A 5 9.49 -0.28 -15.20
C GLN A 5 9.69 -0.68 -13.74
N LEU A 6 9.69 0.28 -12.81
CA LEU A 6 9.77 -0.01 -11.37
C LEU A 6 8.58 -0.86 -10.91
N PHE A 7 7.36 -0.55 -11.35
CA PHE A 7 6.18 -1.35 -11.02
C PHE A 7 6.24 -2.75 -11.62
N GLU A 8 6.74 -2.91 -12.85
CA GLU A 8 6.95 -4.22 -13.47
C GLU A 8 7.97 -5.04 -12.68
N GLU A 9 9.10 -4.45 -12.29
CA GLU A 9 10.14 -5.13 -11.50
C GLU A 9 9.64 -5.56 -10.12
N VAL A 10 8.86 -4.73 -9.43
CA VAL A 10 8.27 -5.12 -8.14
C VAL A 10 7.11 -6.10 -8.32
N SER A 11 6.32 -6.02 -9.39
CA SER A 11 5.36 -7.08 -9.69
C SER A 11 6.02 -8.45 -9.92
N GLN A 12 7.31 -8.44 -10.29
CA GLN A 12 8.15 -9.62 -10.42
C GLN A 12 8.86 -10.01 -9.12
N LEU A 13 8.81 -9.20 -8.05
CA LEU A 13 9.13 -9.69 -6.70
C LEU A 13 8.11 -10.78 -6.42
N ARG A 14 8.55 -12.02 -6.60
CA ARG A 14 7.79 -13.25 -6.34
C ARG A 14 7.54 -13.38 -4.85
N LEU A 15 6.75 -12.48 -4.28
CA LEU A 15 6.08 -12.73 -3.02
C LEU A 15 5.02 -13.77 -3.35
N ASP A 16 5.35 -15.01 -3.03
CA ASP A 16 4.39 -16.11 -3.07
C ASP A 16 3.36 -15.83 -1.97
N VAL A 17 2.29 -15.14 -2.36
CA VAL A 17 1.22 -14.73 -1.46
C VAL A 17 0.10 -15.75 -1.56
N ASP A 18 -0.22 -16.39 -0.43
CA ASP A 18 -1.29 -17.36 -0.35
C ASP A 18 -2.66 -16.65 -0.41
N GLY A 19 -3.27 -16.70 -1.59
CA GLY A 19 -4.58 -16.11 -1.84
C GLY A 19 -5.72 -16.73 -1.02
N GLU A 20 -5.62 -18.01 -0.64
CA GLU A 20 -6.63 -18.65 0.21
C GLU A 20 -6.58 -18.07 1.63
N ALA A 21 -5.38 -17.84 2.15
CA ALA A 21 -5.20 -17.19 3.45
C ALA A 21 -5.76 -15.75 3.45
N LEU A 22 -5.62 -15.02 2.34
CA LEU A 22 -6.17 -13.66 2.20
C LEU A 22 -7.69 -13.62 2.05
N SER A 23 -8.34 -14.68 1.56
CA SER A 23 -9.79 -14.68 1.28
C SER A 23 -10.66 -14.30 2.49
N GLY A 24 -10.22 -14.65 3.70
CA GLY A 24 -10.88 -14.30 4.96
C GLY A 24 -10.83 -12.81 5.32
N LEU A 25 -10.00 -12.00 4.65
CA LEU A 25 -9.84 -10.58 4.95
C LEU A 25 -11.04 -9.74 4.55
N SER A 26 -11.81 -10.11 3.52
CA SER A 26 -12.88 -9.24 3.00
C SER A 26 -13.92 -8.86 4.07
N ASN A 27 -14.15 -9.74 5.03
CA ASN A 27 -15.09 -9.51 6.14
C ASN A 27 -14.45 -8.73 7.31
N GLU A 28 -13.15 -8.90 7.53
CA GLU A 28 -12.41 -8.24 8.63
C GLU A 28 -11.83 -6.88 8.20
N ALA A 29 -11.78 -6.59 6.89
CA ALA A 29 -11.14 -5.42 6.31
C ALA A 29 -11.57 -4.08 6.94
N PRO A 30 -12.86 -3.78 7.14
CA PRO A 30 -13.27 -2.52 7.76
C PRO A 30 -12.74 -2.37 9.19
N ARG A 31 -12.81 -3.46 9.98
CA ARG A 31 -12.36 -3.47 11.37
C ARG A 31 -10.85 -3.29 11.49
N LEU A 32 -10.09 -3.97 10.62
CA LEU A 32 -8.63 -3.83 10.55
C LEU A 32 -8.23 -2.40 10.13
N ALA A 33 -8.94 -1.82 9.16
CA ALA A 33 -8.69 -0.46 8.69
C ALA A 33 -9.03 0.60 9.75
N GLU A 34 -10.16 0.48 10.43
CA GLU A 34 -10.55 1.38 11.54
C GLU A 34 -9.52 1.39 12.67
N GLU A 35 -8.97 0.22 13.02
CA GLU A 35 -7.94 0.13 14.05
C GLU A 35 -6.62 0.74 13.60
N ALA A 36 -6.24 0.52 12.34
CA ALA A 36 -5.02 1.07 11.78
C ALA A 36 -5.06 2.59 11.64
N CYS A 37 -6.19 3.11 11.17
CA CYS A 37 -6.37 4.51 10.78
C CYS A 37 -6.99 5.40 11.86
N ARG A 38 -7.19 4.90 13.09
CA ARG A 38 -7.89 5.61 14.19
C ARG A 38 -7.48 7.07 14.40
N ASP A 39 -6.19 7.37 14.29
CA ASP A 39 -5.64 8.71 14.56
C ASP A 39 -5.24 9.47 13.28
N ILE A 40 -5.60 8.95 12.11
CA ILE A 40 -5.16 9.47 10.80
C ILE A 40 -6.33 10.15 10.09
N GLY A 41 -7.48 9.47 9.96
CA GLY A 41 -8.67 10.05 9.35
C GLY A 41 -9.54 9.04 8.61
N ILE A 42 -10.73 9.48 8.21
CA ILE A 42 -11.74 8.65 7.52
C ILE A 42 -11.27 8.20 6.14
N ASP A 43 -10.53 9.04 5.42
CA ASP A 43 -10.00 8.68 4.10
C ASP A 43 -9.02 7.51 4.18
N CYS A 44 -8.22 7.46 5.24
CA CYS A 44 -7.36 6.30 5.53
C CYS A 44 -8.18 5.03 5.73
N VAL A 45 -9.26 5.11 6.53
CA VAL A 45 -10.14 3.95 6.76
C VAL A 45 -10.72 3.45 5.44
N ASN A 46 -11.22 4.35 4.60
CA ASN A 46 -11.85 4.00 3.32
C ASN A 46 -10.84 3.35 2.36
N LEU A 47 -9.68 3.97 2.16
CA LEU A 47 -8.63 3.47 1.27
C LEU A 47 -8.09 2.11 1.75
N MET A 48 -7.80 1.98 3.04
CA MET A 48 -7.29 0.71 3.58
C MET A 48 -8.35 -0.39 3.59
N THR A 49 -9.62 -0.05 3.83
CA THR A 49 -10.71 -1.03 3.72
C THR A 49 -10.79 -1.61 2.31
N GLU A 50 -10.74 -0.75 1.30
CA GLU A 50 -10.85 -1.21 -0.10
C GLU A 50 -9.61 -2.02 -0.51
N LEU A 51 -8.42 -1.57 -0.15
CA LEU A 51 -7.18 -2.31 -0.38
C LEU A 51 -7.23 -3.72 0.22
N LEU A 52 -7.63 -3.84 1.50
CA LEU A 52 -7.71 -5.13 2.19
C LEU A 52 -8.81 -6.04 1.60
N ARG A 53 -9.94 -5.46 1.17
CA ARG A 53 -10.99 -6.22 0.46
C ARG A 53 -10.49 -6.75 -0.87
N ARG A 54 -9.77 -5.93 -1.63
CA ARG A 54 -9.22 -6.31 -2.92
C ARG A 54 -8.15 -7.39 -2.76
N ALA A 55 -7.30 -7.29 -1.74
CA ALA A 55 -6.35 -8.33 -1.36
C ALA A 55 -7.04 -9.69 -1.15
N GLY A 56 -8.18 -9.70 -0.44
CA GLY A 56 -8.95 -10.91 -0.17
C GLY A 56 -9.74 -11.48 -1.36
N ARG A 57 -9.83 -10.78 -2.49
CA ARG A 57 -10.52 -11.29 -3.69
C ARG A 57 -9.58 -11.95 -4.70
N GLY A 58 -8.28 -11.60 -4.65
CA GLY A 58 -7.27 -12.03 -5.63
C GLY A 58 -7.58 -11.61 -7.08
N PRO A 59 -6.73 -11.98 -8.06
CA PRO A 59 -5.31 -12.32 -7.91
C PRO A 59 -4.46 -11.06 -7.65
N ILE A 60 -3.30 -11.25 -7.02
CA ILE A 60 -2.31 -10.20 -6.81
C ILE A 60 -1.46 -10.11 -8.08
N ASP A 61 -1.87 -9.27 -9.02
CA ASP A 61 -1.20 -9.02 -10.29
C ASP A 61 -0.48 -7.67 -10.33
N SER A 62 0.12 -7.31 -11.48
CA SER A 62 0.82 -6.03 -11.64
C SER A 62 -0.09 -4.81 -11.43
N ASN A 63 -1.39 -4.91 -11.71
CA ASN A 63 -2.34 -3.83 -11.47
C ASN A 63 -2.67 -3.68 -9.99
N TYR A 64 -2.74 -4.78 -9.26
CA TYR A 64 -2.89 -4.75 -7.81
C TYR A 64 -1.68 -4.08 -7.12
N TRP A 65 -0.45 -4.38 -7.56
CA TRP A 65 0.74 -3.73 -7.00
C TRP A 65 0.77 -2.21 -7.25
N LYS A 66 0.36 -1.77 -8.45
CA LYS A 66 0.17 -0.34 -8.76
C LYS A 66 -0.87 0.30 -7.85
N TYR A 67 -2.03 -0.35 -7.73
CA TYR A 67 -3.12 0.10 -6.86
C TYR A 67 -2.66 0.30 -5.41
N MET A 68 -1.93 -0.68 -4.88
CA MET A 68 -1.42 -0.62 -3.52
C MET A 68 -0.39 0.50 -3.32
N ALA A 69 0.54 0.68 -4.27
CA ALA A 69 1.48 1.80 -4.23
C ALA A 69 0.78 3.16 -4.27
N TYR A 70 -0.29 3.29 -5.05
CA TYR A 70 -1.10 4.51 -5.11
C TYR A 70 -1.80 4.82 -3.80
N VAL A 71 -2.40 3.81 -3.16
CA VAL A 71 -2.99 3.98 -1.82
C VAL A 71 -1.93 4.47 -0.83
N ASP A 72 -0.76 3.84 -0.80
CA ASP A 72 0.34 4.25 0.07
C ASP A 72 0.81 5.69 -0.21
N LEU A 73 0.92 6.09 -1.48
CA LEU A 73 1.30 7.46 -1.83
C LEU A 73 0.20 8.49 -1.48
N MET A 74 -1.08 8.14 -1.58
CA MET A 74 -2.17 9.02 -1.13
C MET A 74 -2.16 9.20 0.39
N LEU A 75 -1.82 8.14 1.14
CA LEU A 75 -1.74 8.17 2.60
C LEU A 75 -0.47 8.89 3.10
N ALA A 76 0.61 8.81 2.34
CA ALA A 76 1.88 9.46 2.64
C ALA A 76 2.45 10.12 1.36
N PRO A 77 1.95 11.28 0.94
CA PRO A 77 2.40 11.91 -0.31
C PRO A 77 3.83 12.44 -0.23
N ARG A 78 4.42 12.51 0.97
CA ARG A 78 5.78 12.99 1.21
C ARG A 78 6.57 11.94 1.99
N PRO A 79 7.88 11.76 1.73
CA PRO A 79 8.71 10.80 2.47
C PRO A 79 8.80 11.11 3.96
N ILE A 80 8.66 12.37 4.39
CA ILE A 80 8.54 12.69 5.83
C ILE A 80 7.30 12.04 6.47
N ASN A 81 6.27 11.77 5.67
CA ASN A 81 5.05 11.08 6.09
C ASN A 81 5.15 9.56 5.91
N SER A 82 6.23 9.00 5.37
CA SER A 82 6.35 7.54 5.14
C SER A 82 6.28 6.73 6.44
N GLN A 83 6.61 7.33 7.57
CA GLN A 83 6.43 6.74 8.90
C GLN A 83 4.95 6.44 9.21
N ILE A 84 4.00 7.17 8.58
CA ILE A 84 2.57 6.90 8.69
C ILE A 84 2.24 5.52 8.10
N LEU A 85 2.81 5.16 6.95
CA LEU A 85 2.60 3.84 6.34
C LEU A 85 3.09 2.71 7.23
N LEU A 86 4.27 2.88 7.82
CA LEU A 86 4.82 1.96 8.83
C LEU A 86 3.85 1.77 10.01
N VAL A 87 3.28 2.85 10.52
CA VAL A 87 2.31 2.81 11.62
C VAL A 87 1.02 2.09 11.20
N ILE A 88 0.47 2.41 10.02
CA ILE A 88 -0.74 1.77 9.49
C ILE A 88 -0.52 0.26 9.36
N TRP A 89 0.52 -0.17 8.63
CA TRP A 89 0.79 -1.58 8.40
C TRP A 89 1.11 -2.33 9.70
N SER A 90 1.88 -1.72 10.61
CA SER A 90 2.14 -2.31 11.92
C SER A 90 0.86 -2.54 12.73
N ARG A 91 -0.06 -1.58 12.71
CA ARG A 91 -1.36 -1.70 13.38
C ARG A 91 -2.24 -2.76 12.72
N ILE A 92 -2.27 -2.86 11.39
CA ILE A 92 -2.98 -3.92 10.67
C ILE A 92 -2.47 -5.31 11.10
N LEU A 93 -1.15 -5.51 11.09
CA LEU A 93 -0.55 -6.80 11.46
C LEU A 93 -0.83 -7.16 12.92
N THR A 94 -0.73 -6.18 13.82
CA THR A 94 -1.03 -6.36 15.25
C THR A 94 -2.50 -6.69 15.47
N ALA A 95 -3.41 -5.97 14.81
CA ALA A 95 -4.84 -6.20 14.89
C ALA A 95 -5.20 -7.59 14.33
N ALA A 96 -4.71 -7.93 13.15
CA ALA A 96 -4.92 -9.22 12.51
C ALA A 96 -4.39 -10.38 13.39
N SER A 97 -3.22 -10.22 14.01
CA SER A 97 -2.66 -11.20 14.94
C SER A 97 -3.54 -11.37 16.18
N ARG A 98 -4.03 -10.28 16.77
CA ARG A 98 -4.91 -10.32 17.95
C ARG A 98 -6.26 -10.98 17.64
N LEU A 99 -6.74 -10.85 16.41
CA LEU A 99 -7.98 -11.46 15.93
C LEU A 99 -7.80 -12.92 15.48
N GLY A 100 -6.58 -13.47 15.51
CA GLY A 100 -6.31 -14.82 15.03
C GLY A 100 -6.52 -14.97 13.52
N CYS A 101 -6.35 -13.89 12.76
CA CYS A 101 -6.50 -13.91 11.32
C CYS A 101 -5.42 -14.78 10.69
N ARG A 102 -5.82 -15.75 9.86
CA ARG A 102 -4.86 -16.64 9.15
C ARG A 102 -4.00 -15.89 8.13
N ALA A 103 -4.46 -14.72 7.69
CA ALA A 103 -3.81 -13.87 6.70
C ALA A 103 -2.60 -13.07 7.23
N VAL A 104 -2.26 -13.10 8.52
CA VAL A 104 -1.24 -12.22 9.12
C VAL A 104 0.11 -12.31 8.39
N SER A 105 0.56 -13.52 8.06
CA SER A 105 1.79 -13.75 7.27
C SER A 105 1.72 -13.06 5.91
N GLU A 106 0.59 -13.21 5.22
CA GLU A 106 0.38 -12.69 3.87
C GLU A 106 0.23 -11.16 3.85
N LEU A 107 -0.44 -10.60 4.86
CA LEU A 107 -0.45 -9.16 5.11
C LEU A 107 0.96 -8.62 5.35
N GLY A 108 1.85 -9.37 6.01
CA GLY A 108 3.24 -8.98 6.23
C GLY A 108 4.05 -8.91 4.93
N LYS A 109 3.80 -9.86 4.01
CA LYS A 109 4.39 -9.84 2.66
C LYS A 109 3.88 -8.64 1.87
N LEU A 110 2.56 -8.39 1.88
CA LEU A 110 1.95 -7.24 1.23
C LEU A 110 2.55 -5.92 1.75
N ALA A 111 2.59 -5.74 3.08
CA ALA A 111 3.18 -4.56 3.71
C ALA A 111 4.63 -4.33 3.27
N THR A 112 5.44 -5.39 3.23
CA THR A 112 6.85 -5.32 2.85
C THR A 112 7.02 -4.86 1.39
N ALA A 113 6.25 -5.45 0.47
CA ALA A 113 6.30 -5.01 -0.93
C ALA A 113 5.77 -3.59 -1.13
N SER A 114 4.67 -3.25 -0.44
CA SER A 114 4.06 -1.92 -0.49
C SER A 114 5.06 -0.83 -0.08
N MET A 115 5.71 -1.04 1.07
CA MET A 115 6.74 -0.13 1.55
C MET A 115 7.95 -0.06 0.61
N LEU A 116 8.38 -1.20 0.04
CA LEU A 116 9.50 -1.20 -0.91
C LEU A 116 9.16 -0.40 -2.17
N LEU A 117 7.93 -0.53 -2.68
CA LEU A 117 7.42 0.29 -3.79
C LEU A 117 7.45 1.77 -3.44
N ALA A 118 6.80 2.16 -2.33
CA ALA A 118 6.74 3.54 -1.89
C ALA A 118 8.15 4.15 -1.71
N MET A 119 9.08 3.40 -1.10
CA MET A 119 10.47 3.83 -0.93
C MET A 119 11.20 4.03 -2.27
N ASN A 120 11.03 3.11 -3.23
CA ASN A 120 11.64 3.28 -4.55
C ASN A 120 11.06 4.49 -5.30
N ILE A 121 9.77 4.79 -5.14
CA ILE A 121 9.15 5.98 -5.72
C ILE A 121 9.69 7.25 -5.05
N TYR A 122 9.82 7.29 -3.72
CA TYR A 122 10.47 8.41 -3.04
C TYR A 122 11.92 8.60 -3.51
N MET A 123 12.69 7.51 -3.63
CA MET A 123 14.07 7.57 -4.13
C MET A 123 14.16 8.01 -5.59
N ALA A 124 13.18 7.66 -6.44
CA ALA A 124 13.13 8.15 -7.81
C ALA A 124 12.83 9.66 -7.89
N VAL A 125 12.02 10.16 -6.95
CA VAL A 125 11.67 11.58 -6.82
C VAL A 125 12.80 12.40 -6.17
N PHE A 126 13.61 11.77 -5.31
CA PHE A 126 14.78 12.38 -4.68
C PHE A 126 16.05 12.03 -5.45
N SER A 127 16.57 12.98 -6.24
CA SER A 127 17.91 12.86 -6.81
C SER A 127 18.90 13.77 -6.08
N GLU A 128 20.12 13.28 -5.81
CA GLU A 128 21.20 14.06 -5.19
C GLU A 128 21.61 15.28 -6.04
N SER A 129 21.35 15.26 -7.35
CA SER A 129 21.79 16.29 -8.30
C SER A 129 20.79 17.43 -8.52
N THR A 130 19.50 17.24 -8.20
CA THR A 130 18.43 18.22 -8.44
C THR A 130 17.63 18.60 -7.21
N GLY A 131 17.81 17.90 -6.09
CA GLY A 131 16.90 17.99 -4.95
C GLY A 131 15.59 17.25 -5.22
N ALA A 132 14.66 17.32 -4.25
CA ALA A 132 13.37 16.64 -4.34
C ALA A 132 12.47 17.29 -5.41
N ASN A 133 12.04 16.50 -6.40
CA ASN A 133 11.09 16.95 -7.42
C ASN A 133 9.66 16.77 -6.92
N TRP A 134 9.18 17.68 -6.08
CA TRP A 134 7.84 17.60 -5.49
C TRP A 134 6.72 17.70 -6.51
N ASP A 135 6.90 18.47 -7.58
CA ASP A 135 5.92 18.57 -8.68
C ASP A 135 5.71 17.21 -9.37
N LEU A 136 6.78 16.41 -9.50
CA LEU A 136 6.67 15.03 -10.00
C LEU A 136 5.90 14.14 -9.02
N MET A 137 6.11 14.29 -7.71
CA MET A 137 5.35 13.54 -6.71
C MET A 137 3.87 13.89 -6.75
N ASP A 138 3.55 15.18 -6.79
CA ASP A 138 2.18 15.67 -6.87
C ASP A 138 1.51 15.16 -8.16
N THR A 139 2.22 15.14 -9.29
CA THR A 139 1.72 14.55 -10.56
C THR A 139 1.43 13.04 -10.42
N ILE A 140 2.28 12.29 -9.71
CA ILE A 140 2.07 10.86 -9.46
C ILE A 140 0.84 10.65 -8.57
N VAL A 141 0.70 11.44 -7.50
CA VAL A 141 -0.46 11.38 -6.58
C VAL A 141 -1.76 11.79 -7.27
N ASP A 142 -1.73 12.82 -8.11
CA ASP A 142 -2.88 13.27 -8.89
C ASP A 142 -3.31 12.21 -9.92
N SER A 143 -2.33 11.58 -10.58
CA SER A 143 -2.58 10.48 -11.52
C SER A 143 -3.16 9.26 -10.81
N ALA A 144 -2.62 8.89 -9.65
CA ALA A 144 -3.14 7.85 -8.77
C ALA A 144 -4.59 8.12 -8.36
N THR A 145 -4.90 9.36 -7.96
CA THR A 145 -6.25 9.77 -7.56
C THR A 145 -7.23 9.61 -8.72
N ASN A 146 -6.85 10.00 -9.94
CA ASN A 146 -7.70 9.87 -11.12
C ASN A 146 -7.93 8.41 -11.53
N GLU A 147 -6.89 7.57 -11.48
CA GLU A 147 -6.96 6.14 -11.83
C GLU A 147 -7.75 5.31 -10.80
N LEU A 148 -7.85 5.75 -9.54
CA LEU A 148 -8.61 5.06 -8.49
C LEU A 148 -10.11 5.41 -8.48
N ILE A 149 -10.47 6.59 -9.01
CA ILE A 149 -11.86 7.07 -9.11
C ILE A 149 -12.55 6.53 -10.38
N THR A 150 -11.78 6.12 -11.39
CA THR A 150 -12.25 5.57 -12.68
C THR A 150 -12.29 4.04 -12.70
#